data_AF-A0A940RQE1-F1
#
_entry.id   AF-A0A940RQE1-F1
#
_cell.length_a   1.000
_cell.length_b   1.000
_cell.length_c   1.000
_cell.angle_alpha   90.00
_cell.angle_beta   90.00
_cell.angle_gamma   90.00
#
_symmetry.space_group_name_H-M   'P 1'
#
loop_
_entity.id
_entity.type
_entity.pdbx_description
1 polymer ?
#
loop_
_entity_poly.entity_id
_entity_poly.type
_entity_poly.pdbx_seq_one_letter_code
_entity_poly.pdbx_strand_id
1 'polypeptide(L)'
;PDYAKWLLDDPRVNFAISNTGREAGIAHLGIQAGDADALAELGRRLDAAGGTVLPEEAATCCYARSDKFWTEDPQGTRWETFHTFGEATTYHASGDASCATGGASCTPAHPEGASAATPAVITAADGKASGCCTPASGCC
;
A
#
# COMPACT_ATOMS: atom_id res chain seq x y z
N PRO A 1 -15.61 8.29 -17.56
CA PRO A 1 -15.44 7.76 -16.18
C PRO A 1 -14.03 7.16 -16.09
N ASP A 2 -13.31 7.46 -15.02
CA ASP A 2 -11.94 7.04 -14.75
C ASP A 2 -11.85 5.85 -13.78
N TYR A 3 -12.93 5.60 -13.03
CA TYR A 3 -13.03 4.52 -12.07
C TYR A 3 -14.46 3.97 -12.00
N ALA A 4 -14.59 2.66 -11.82
CA ALA A 4 -15.83 1.98 -11.47
C ALA A 4 -15.53 0.89 -10.44
N LYS A 5 -16.35 0.79 -9.39
CA LYS A 5 -16.20 -0.19 -8.31
C LYS A 5 -17.54 -0.82 -7.96
N TRP A 6 -17.50 -2.13 -7.70
CA TRP A 6 -18.61 -2.91 -7.20
C TRP A 6 -18.19 -3.58 -5.89
N LEU A 7 -19.03 -3.44 -4.87
CA LEU A 7 -18.92 -4.18 -3.62
C LEU A 7 -20.14 -5.10 -3.54
N LEU A 8 -19.92 -6.37 -3.89
CA LEU A 8 -20.95 -7.39 -3.92
C LEU A 8 -20.96 -8.13 -2.58
N ASP A 9 -22.15 -8.48 -2.09
CA ASP A 9 -22.32 -9.29 -0.87
C ASP A 9 -22.24 -10.79 -1.16
N ASP A 10 -22.77 -11.22 -2.32
CA ASP A 10 -22.78 -12.61 -2.77
C ASP A 10 -22.53 -12.70 -4.29
N PRO A 11 -21.35 -13.17 -4.75
CA PRO A 11 -20.19 -13.51 -3.93
C PRO A 11 -19.58 -12.25 -3.29
N ARG A 12 -18.99 -12.39 -2.09
CA ARG A 12 -18.35 -11.27 -1.39
C ARG A 12 -17.09 -10.81 -2.14
N VAL A 13 -17.20 -9.77 -2.95
CA VAL A 13 -16.13 -9.29 -3.82
C VAL A 13 -16.12 -7.75 -3.88
N ASN A 14 -14.92 -7.18 -3.74
CA ASN A 14 -14.64 -5.80 -4.09
C ASN A 14 -13.92 -5.80 -5.44
N PHE A 15 -14.61 -5.41 -6.51
CA PHE A 15 -14.10 -5.42 -7.87
C PHE A 15 -14.02 -3.99 -8.41
N ALA A 16 -12.87 -3.61 -8.95
CA ALA A 16 -12.66 -2.27 -9.47
C ALA A 16 -12.01 -2.32 -10.86
N ILE A 17 -12.46 -1.41 -11.73
CA ILE A 17 -11.86 -1.12 -13.02
C ILE A 17 -11.46 0.35 -13.03
N SER A 18 -10.23 0.64 -13.42
CA SER A 18 -9.73 2.00 -13.60
C SER A 18 -9.17 2.18 -15.01
N ASN A 19 -9.27 3.40 -15.55
CA ASN A 19 -8.51 3.79 -16.74
C ASN A 19 -7.16 4.44 -16.39
N THR A 20 -6.87 4.55 -15.09
CA THR A 20 -5.62 5.00 -14.49
C THR A 20 -4.81 3.79 -14.03
N GLY A 21 -3.51 3.74 -14.34
CA GLY A 21 -2.64 2.62 -13.96
C GLY A 21 -1.61 2.24 -15.03
N ARG A 22 -1.07 1.01 -14.92
CA ARG A 22 -0.09 0.40 -15.83
C ARG A 22 -0.77 -0.11 -17.12
N GLU A 23 -0.07 -0.98 -17.84
CA GLU A 23 -0.58 -1.82 -18.93
C GLU A 23 -1.90 -2.51 -18.59
N ALA A 24 -2.71 -2.77 -19.62
CA ALA A 24 -3.96 -3.50 -19.48
C ALA A 24 -3.73 -4.89 -18.84
N GLY A 25 -4.47 -5.20 -17.78
CA GLY A 25 -4.33 -6.44 -17.03
C GLY A 25 -4.73 -6.28 -15.57
N ILE A 26 -4.33 -7.24 -14.74
CA ILE A 26 -4.52 -7.17 -13.29
C ILE A 26 -3.51 -6.17 -12.72
N ALA A 27 -4.02 -5.04 -12.18
CA ALA A 27 -3.18 -4.01 -11.60
C ALA A 27 -2.61 -4.40 -10.22
N HIS A 28 -3.45 -5.07 -9.40
CA HIS A 28 -3.15 -5.64 -8.09
C HIS A 28 -4.34 -6.50 -7.61
N LEU A 29 -4.12 -7.27 -6.56
CA LEU A 29 -5.14 -7.99 -5.81
C LEU A 29 -5.22 -7.44 -4.37
N GLY A 30 -6.29 -7.73 -3.64
CA GLY A 30 -6.39 -7.23 -2.27
C GLY A 30 -7.33 -8.01 -1.35
N ILE A 31 -7.10 -7.83 -0.05
CA ILE A 31 -7.93 -8.34 1.04
C ILE A 31 -8.40 -7.15 1.87
N GLN A 32 -9.72 -6.95 1.89
CA GLN A 32 -10.34 -5.90 2.68
C GLN A 32 -10.60 -6.39 4.12
N ALA A 33 -9.98 -5.73 5.09
CA ALA A 33 -10.25 -5.92 6.51
C ALA A 33 -11.54 -5.21 6.92
N GLY A 34 -12.28 -5.83 7.85
CA GLY A 34 -13.53 -5.27 8.39
C GLY A 34 -13.31 -4.06 9.29
N ASP A 35 -12.16 -4.01 9.97
CA ASP A 35 -11.78 -2.97 10.93
C ASP A 35 -10.24 -2.84 11.01
N ALA A 36 -9.78 -1.86 11.80
CA ALA A 36 -8.36 -1.58 12.00
C ALA A 36 -7.62 -2.70 12.75
N ASP A 37 -8.27 -3.39 13.68
CA ASP A 37 -7.66 -4.50 14.44
C ASP A 37 -7.39 -5.71 13.53
N ALA A 38 -8.34 -6.04 12.66
CA ALA A 38 -8.20 -7.06 11.65
C ALA A 38 -7.10 -6.70 10.64
N LEU A 39 -6.98 -5.42 10.25
CA LEU A 39 -5.90 -4.96 9.40
C LEU A 39 -4.53 -5.11 10.08
N ALA A 40 -4.42 -4.73 11.36
CA ALA A 40 -3.19 -4.87 12.13
C ALA A 40 -2.77 -6.34 12.31
N GLU A 41 -3.72 -7.25 12.51
CA GLU A 41 -3.47 -8.70 12.51
C GLU A 41 -2.95 -9.20 11.15
N LEU A 42 -3.54 -8.75 10.04
CA LEU A 42 -3.07 -9.10 8.70
C LEU A 42 -1.65 -8.58 8.45
N GLY A 43 -1.35 -7.34 8.85
CA GLY A 43 -0.01 -6.75 8.77
C GLY A 43 1.03 -7.58 9.51
N ARG A 44 0.75 -7.99 10.76
CA ARG A 44 1.64 -8.87 11.54
C ARG A 44 1.87 -10.23 10.87
N ARG A 45 0.86 -10.80 10.22
CA ARG A 45 1.00 -12.08 9.49
C ARG A 45 1.87 -11.94 8.25
N LEU A 46 1.73 -10.84 7.51
CA LEU A 46 2.55 -10.55 6.33
C LEU A 46 4.02 -10.36 6.71
N ASP A 47 4.28 -9.60 7.77
CA ASP A 47 5.64 -9.40 8.31
C ASP A 47 6.26 -10.74 8.74
N ALA A 48 5.52 -11.57 9.48
CA ALA A 48 5.97 -12.90 9.90
C ALA A 48 6.21 -13.86 8.72
N ALA A 49 5.57 -13.65 7.57
CA ALA A 49 5.78 -14.43 6.36
C ALA A 49 7.07 -14.02 5.60
N GLY A 50 7.77 -12.98 6.03
CA GLY A 50 9.04 -12.52 5.45
C GLY A 50 8.89 -11.74 4.15
N GLY A 51 7.69 -11.29 3.81
CA GLY A 51 7.46 -10.37 2.70
C GLY A 51 7.88 -8.95 3.07
N THR A 52 8.29 -8.13 2.08
CA THR A 52 8.44 -6.70 2.34
C THR A 52 7.06 -6.07 2.45
N VAL A 53 6.75 -5.50 3.61
CA VAL A 53 5.47 -4.85 3.89
C VAL A 53 5.66 -3.34 3.88
N LEU A 54 4.96 -2.65 2.99
CA LEU A 54 4.97 -1.20 2.88
C LEU A 54 3.66 -0.62 3.44
N PRO A 55 3.69 0.09 4.58
CA PRO A 55 2.50 0.73 5.14
C PRO A 55 2.12 2.00 4.37
N GLU A 56 0.82 2.24 4.23
CA GLU A 56 0.23 3.45 3.66
C GLU A 56 -0.93 3.88 4.58
N GLU A 57 -0.68 4.84 5.47
CA GLU A 57 -1.67 5.31 6.47
C GLU A 57 -2.48 6.50 5.95
N ALA A 58 -3.76 6.54 6.32
CA ALA A 58 -4.72 7.58 6.00
C ALA A 58 -4.78 8.01 4.53
N ALA A 59 -4.48 7.06 3.64
CA ALA A 59 -4.29 7.31 2.23
C ALA A 59 -5.59 7.65 1.53
N THR A 60 -5.56 8.67 0.67
CA THR A 60 -6.64 8.95 -0.27
C THR A 60 -6.33 8.30 -1.61
N CYS A 61 -7.06 7.25 -1.93
CA CYS A 61 -6.88 6.48 -3.16
C CYS A 61 -8.21 5.92 -3.65
N CYS A 62 -8.45 5.97 -4.96
CA CYS A 62 -9.64 5.41 -5.60
C CYS A 62 -10.95 5.95 -5.00
N TYR A 63 -11.00 7.25 -4.71
CA TYR A 63 -12.14 7.92 -4.07
C TYR A 63 -12.48 7.43 -2.66
N ALA A 64 -11.52 6.80 -1.96
CA ALA A 64 -11.68 6.31 -0.61
C ALA A 64 -10.53 6.75 0.29
N ARG A 65 -10.78 6.78 1.60
CA ARG A 65 -9.76 6.92 2.65
C ARG A 65 -9.55 5.57 3.32
N SER A 66 -8.32 5.07 3.27
CA SER A 66 -7.98 3.74 3.78
C SER A 66 -6.60 3.73 4.43
N ASP A 67 -6.43 2.83 5.39
CA ASP A 67 -5.11 2.35 5.79
C ASP A 67 -4.79 1.09 5.00
N LYS A 68 -3.53 0.91 4.60
CA LYS A 68 -3.09 -0.20 3.77
C LYS A 68 -1.73 -0.74 4.17
N PHE A 69 -1.53 -2.02 3.87
CA PHE A 69 -0.22 -2.64 3.76
C PHE A 69 -0.07 -3.26 2.37
N TRP A 70 1.00 -2.89 1.66
CA TRP A 70 1.34 -3.42 0.35
C TRP A 70 2.47 -4.45 0.44
N THR A 71 2.39 -5.49 -0.38
CA THR A 71 3.48 -6.44 -0.62
C THR A 71 3.46 -6.87 -2.10
N GLU A 72 4.55 -7.49 -2.56
CA GLU A 72 4.64 -8.11 -3.88
C GLU A 72 4.89 -9.62 -3.71
N ASP A 73 4.23 -10.44 -4.51
CA ASP A 73 4.46 -11.89 -4.51
C ASP A 73 5.63 -12.28 -5.44
N PRO A 74 6.12 -13.53 -5.41
CA PRO A 74 7.23 -13.95 -6.25
C PRO A 74 6.98 -13.87 -7.76
N GLN A 75 5.72 -13.67 -8.20
CA GLN A 75 5.35 -13.48 -9.61
C GLN A 75 5.30 -11.99 -9.99
N GLY A 76 5.57 -11.08 -9.05
CA GLY A 76 5.48 -9.64 -9.25
C GLY A 76 4.06 -9.09 -9.13
N THR A 77 3.08 -9.89 -8.66
CA THR A 77 1.73 -9.39 -8.41
C THR A 77 1.73 -8.60 -7.12
N ARG A 78 1.22 -7.37 -7.18
CA ARG A 78 1.04 -6.54 -5.98
C ARG A 78 -0.22 -6.95 -5.24
N TRP A 79 -0.10 -7.00 -3.92
CA TRP A 79 -1.17 -7.29 -2.99
C TRP A 79 -1.34 -6.14 -2.02
N GLU A 80 -2.58 -5.70 -1.80
CA GLU A 80 -2.94 -4.81 -0.68
C GLU A 80 -3.75 -5.57 0.37
N THR A 81 -3.45 -5.36 1.64
CA THR A 81 -4.43 -5.55 2.72
C THR A 81 -4.85 -4.17 3.19
N PHE A 82 -6.15 -3.91 3.31
CA PHE A 82 -6.62 -2.55 3.58
C PHE A 82 -7.88 -2.49 4.42
N HIS A 83 -8.05 -1.39 5.14
CA HIS A 83 -9.28 -1.03 5.82
C HIS A 83 -9.75 0.33 5.32
N THR A 84 -10.92 0.39 4.70
CA THR A 84 -11.54 1.65 4.26
C THR A 84 -12.43 2.22 5.36
N PHE A 85 -12.16 3.45 5.75
CA PHE A 85 -12.88 4.14 6.83
C PHE A 85 -13.50 5.48 6.39
N GLY A 86 -13.37 5.85 5.11
CA GLY A 86 -14.00 7.04 4.57
C GLY A 86 -14.02 7.11 3.05
N GLU A 87 -14.70 8.12 2.54
CA GLU A 87 -14.81 8.44 1.11
C GLU A 87 -13.97 9.69 0.78
N ALA A 88 -13.67 9.88 -0.50
CA ALA A 88 -12.97 11.03 -1.03
C ALA A 88 -13.55 11.47 -2.38
N THR A 89 -13.40 12.75 -2.71
CA THR A 89 -13.88 13.31 -3.99
C THR A 89 -12.82 13.31 -5.08
N THR A 90 -11.59 12.88 -4.76
CA THR A 90 -10.46 12.80 -5.69
C THR A 90 -9.95 11.36 -5.81
N TYR A 91 -9.39 11.03 -6.96
CA TYR A 91 -8.81 9.70 -7.21
C TYR A 91 -7.56 9.45 -6.35
N HIS A 92 -6.75 10.48 -6.13
CA HIS A 92 -5.58 10.48 -5.24
C HIS A 92 -5.50 11.82 -4.50
N ALA A 93 -4.78 11.87 -3.39
CA ALA A 93 -4.48 13.13 -2.71
C ALA A 93 -3.46 13.96 -3.51
N SER A 94 -3.59 15.29 -3.44
CA SER A 94 -2.71 16.20 -4.17
C SER A 94 -1.31 16.19 -3.58
N GLY A 95 -0.30 15.85 -4.39
CA GLY A 95 1.10 15.82 -3.97
C GLY A 95 1.56 14.48 -3.38
N ASP A 96 0.65 13.52 -3.20
CA ASP A 96 1.04 12.14 -2.91
C ASP A 96 1.50 11.46 -4.21
N ALA A 97 2.48 10.57 -4.09
CA ALA A 97 2.72 9.61 -5.16
C ALA A 97 1.38 8.93 -5.49
N SER A 98 1.15 8.61 -6.77
CA SER A 98 -0.03 7.82 -7.14
C SER A 98 -0.12 6.63 -6.18
N CYS A 99 -1.34 6.18 -5.88
CA CYS A 99 -1.56 4.92 -5.17
C CYS A 99 -0.50 3.91 -5.63
N ALA A 100 -0.01 3.00 -4.79
CA ALA A 100 1.08 2.08 -5.16
C ALA A 100 0.84 1.25 -6.45
N THR A 101 -0.26 1.46 -7.18
CA THR A 101 -0.45 1.29 -8.62
C THR A 101 0.60 1.96 -9.54
N GLY A 102 1.31 3.01 -9.09
CA GLY A 102 2.25 3.84 -9.85
C GLY A 102 3.54 3.21 -10.42
N GLY A 103 3.78 1.93 -10.19
CA GLY A 103 4.91 1.20 -10.79
C GLY A 103 6.18 1.15 -9.95
N ALA A 104 6.17 1.69 -8.73
CA ALA A 104 7.17 1.38 -7.72
C ALA A 104 6.98 -0.07 -7.26
N SER A 105 8.06 -0.87 -7.29
CA SER A 105 8.07 -2.21 -6.70
C SER A 105 7.97 -2.10 -5.19
N CYS A 106 7.38 -3.11 -4.54
CA CYS A 106 7.39 -3.19 -3.08
C CYS A 106 8.74 -3.66 -2.51
N THR A 107 9.73 -3.90 -3.37
CA THR A 107 11.06 -4.36 -2.98
C THR A 107 11.97 -3.15 -2.74
N PRO A 108 12.75 -3.09 -1.64
CA PRO A 108 13.84 -2.13 -1.54
C PRO A 108 14.78 -2.35 -2.72
N ALA A 109 15.27 -1.29 -3.35
CA ALA A 109 16.32 -1.44 -4.36
C ALA A 109 17.53 -2.08 -3.67
N HIS A 110 17.85 -3.33 -4.00
CA HIS A 110 19.04 -3.99 -3.47
C HIS A 110 20.27 -3.30 -4.10
N PRO A 111 21.10 -2.55 -3.36
CA PRO A 111 22.41 -2.21 -3.88
C PRO A 111 23.18 -3.53 -3.95
N GLU A 112 23.63 -3.93 -5.14
CA GLU A 112 24.56 -5.05 -5.26
C GLU A 112 25.77 -4.80 -4.35
N GLY A 113 25.87 -5.58 -3.25
CA GLY A 113 27.12 -5.70 -2.49
C GLY A 113 27.22 -5.03 -1.11
N ALA A 114 26.13 -4.88 -0.33
CA ALA A 114 26.25 -4.47 1.08
C ALA A 114 25.79 -5.58 2.05
N SER A 115 26.73 -6.02 2.91
CA SER A 115 26.54 -7.05 3.94
C SER A 115 25.57 -6.60 5.04
N ALA A 116 24.81 -7.56 5.58
CA ALA A 116 23.73 -7.39 6.53
C ALA A 116 24.14 -6.60 7.79
N ALA A 117 23.47 -5.48 8.02
CA ALA A 117 23.41 -4.83 9.33
C ALA A 117 22.01 -5.04 9.93
N THR A 118 21.98 -5.56 11.15
CA THR A 118 20.77 -5.79 11.96
C THR A 118 20.01 -4.48 12.20
N PRO A 119 18.68 -4.39 12.03
CA PRO A 119 17.98 -3.15 12.30
C PRO A 119 17.70 -2.98 13.79
N ALA A 120 17.95 -1.75 14.26
CA ALA A 120 17.69 -1.28 15.61
C ALA A 120 16.20 -1.00 15.84
N VAL A 121 15.74 -1.29 17.05
CA VAL A 121 14.40 -0.99 17.56
C VAL A 121 14.20 0.53 17.62
N ILE A 122 13.14 1.04 16.99
CA ILE A 122 12.78 2.46 17.04
C ILE A 122 11.62 2.64 18.01
N THR A 123 11.87 3.25 19.16
CA THR A 123 10.85 3.76 20.08
C THR A 123 10.39 5.15 19.64
N ALA A 124 9.08 5.39 19.67
CA ALA A 124 8.45 6.62 19.24
C ALA A 124 8.78 7.83 20.14
N ALA A 125 9.14 8.95 19.51
CA ALA A 125 8.89 10.29 20.05
C ALA A 125 8.86 11.36 18.94
N ASP A 126 7.81 12.18 19.01
CA ASP A 126 7.65 13.56 18.54
C ASP A 126 7.65 13.88 17.04
N GLY A 127 6.44 13.83 16.47
CA GLY A 127 5.79 15.07 15.98
C GLY A 127 6.56 15.93 14.98
N LYS A 128 6.84 15.40 13.79
CA LYS A 128 6.96 16.19 12.56
C LYS A 128 6.75 15.29 11.35
N ALA A 129 5.68 15.51 10.58
CA ALA A 129 5.47 14.84 9.31
C ALA A 129 6.58 15.27 8.34
N SER A 130 7.56 14.39 8.12
CA SER A 130 8.57 14.53 7.08
C SER A 130 8.13 13.66 5.92
N GLY A 131 7.75 14.30 4.80
CA GLY A 131 7.38 13.61 3.57
C GLY A 131 8.53 12.73 3.06
N CYS A 132 8.18 11.55 2.56
CA CYS A 132 9.12 10.44 2.29
C CYS A 132 10.07 10.67 1.10
N CYS A 133 9.96 11.80 0.38
CA CYS A 133 10.72 12.02 -0.85
C CYS A 133 11.34 13.42 -0.89
N THR A 134 12.44 13.62 -0.16
CA THR A 134 13.40 14.70 -0.44
C THR A 134 14.76 14.06 -0.77
N PRO A 135 15.57 14.59 -1.71
CA PRO A 135 16.80 13.92 -2.18
C PRO A 135 17.94 13.76 -1.15
N ALA A 136 17.66 13.98 0.14
CA ALA A 136 18.63 13.95 1.23
C ALA A 136 18.21 13.05 2.41
N SER A 137 17.03 12.41 2.37
CA SER A 137 16.68 11.38 3.37
C SER A 137 17.30 10.06 2.94
N GLY A 138 18.32 9.60 3.68
CA GLY A 138 19.10 8.39 3.42
C GLY A 138 18.36 7.07 3.62
N CYS A 139 17.14 6.95 3.10
CA CYS A 139 16.47 5.69 2.90
C CYS A 139 16.57 5.38 1.40
N CYS A 140 17.51 4.49 1.11
CA CYS A 140 17.84 3.96 -0.22
C CYS A 140 16.63 3.35 -0.94
#